data_AF-A0A7C5HPQ4-F1
#
_entry.id   AF-A0A7C5HPQ4-F1
#
_cell.length_a   1.000
_cell.length_b   1.000
_cell.length_c   1.000
_cell.angle_alpha   90.00
_cell.angle_beta   90.00
_cell.angle_gamma   90.00
#
_symmetry.space_group_name_H-M   'P 1'
#
loop_
_entity.id
_entity.type
_entity.pdbx_description
1 polymer ?
#
loop_
_entity_poly.entity_id
_entity_poly.type
_entity_poly.pdbx_seq_one_letter_code
_entity_poly.pdbx_strand_id
1 'polypeptide(L)' 'MNVEKVYNTLQKEFEKYQKPVVDTIESATKDPFKILITTILSARTKDTTTEKVVIELFKKIKKPDDFNKYSTE' A
#
# COMPACT_ATOMS: atom_id res chain seq x y z
N MET A 1 -15.50 24.91 -13.12
CA MET A 1 -14.61 23.72 -13.15
C MET A 1 -15.50 22.49 -13.14
N ASN A 2 -15.44 21.64 -14.17
CA ASN A 2 -16.26 20.42 -14.23
C ASN A 2 -15.45 19.25 -13.66
N VAL A 3 -15.75 18.86 -12.43
CA VAL A 3 -15.03 17.81 -11.69
C VAL A 3 -15.13 16.45 -12.39
N GLU A 4 -16.29 16.14 -12.97
CA GLU A 4 -16.54 14.90 -13.69
C GLU A 4 -15.63 14.77 -14.92
N LYS A 5 -15.47 15.86 -15.68
CA LYS A 5 -14.53 15.92 -16.81
C LYS A 5 -13.09 15.70 -16.35
N VAL A 6 -12.69 16.33 -15.24
CA VAL A 6 -11.33 16.16 -14.67
C VAL A 6 -11.10 14.71 -14.24
N TYR A 7 -12.06 14.11 -13.53
CA TYR A 7 -11.97 12.73 -13.06
C TYR A 7 -11.84 11.76 -14.23
N ASN A 8 -12.69 11.88 -15.26
CA ASN A 8 -12.65 11.02 -16.44
C ASN A 8 -11.34 11.14 -17.23
N THR A 9 -10.74 12.34 -17.27
CA THR A 9 -9.43 12.54 -17.91
C THR A 9 -8.33 11.88 -17.08
N LEU A 10 -8.30 12.09 -15.77
CA LEU A 10 -7.29 11.51 -14.89
C LEU A 10 -7.38 9.98 -14.85
N GLN A 11 -8.59 9.41 -14.84
CA GLN A 11 -8.79 7.97 -14.84
C GLN A 11 -8.16 7.30 -16.06
N LYS A 12 -8.41 7.82 -17.27
CA LYS A 12 -7.82 7.30 -18.51
C LYS A 12 -6.31 7.45 -18.55
N GLU A 13 -5.80 8.53 -17.98
CA GLU A 13 -4.37 8.79 -17.95
C GLU A 13 -3.66 7.89 -16.95
N PHE A 14 -4.27 7.64 -15.79
CA PHE A 14 -3.75 6.79 -14.72
C PHE A 14 -3.48 5.34 -15.18
N GLU A 15 -4.29 4.80 -16.08
CA GLU A 15 -4.11 3.44 -16.63
C GLU A 15 -2.77 3.24 -17.37
N LYS A 16 -2.10 4.31 -17.79
CA LYS A 16 -0.80 4.26 -18.48
C LYS A 16 0.39 4.16 -17.54
N TYR A 17 0.19 4.41 -16.24
CA TYR A 17 1.27 4.46 -15.26
C TYR A 17 1.33 3.17 -14.43
N GLN A 18 2.49 2.94 -13.81
CA GLN A 18 2.63 1.85 -12.85
C GLN A 18 1.74 2.13 -11.64
N LYS A 19 1.00 1.11 -11.21
CA LYS A 19 0.13 1.22 -10.03
C LYS A 19 0.96 1.45 -8.76
N PRO A 20 0.44 2.26 -7.82
CA PRO A 20 1.03 2.40 -6.49
C PRO A 20 1.20 1.04 -5.79
N VAL A 21 2.18 0.97 -4.88
CA VAL A 21 2.43 -0.25 -4.08
C VAL A 21 1.20 -0.66 -3.25
N VAL A 22 0.44 0.31 -2.76
CA VAL A 22 -0.77 0.06 -1.95
C VAL A 22 -1.83 -0.69 -2.76
N ASP A 23 -2.11 -0.25 -4.00
CA ASP A 23 -3.05 -0.91 -4.92
C ASP A 23 -2.63 -2.34 -5.25
N THR A 24 -1.32 -2.58 -5.35
CA THR A 24 -0.74 -3.90 -5.58
C THR A 24 -0.97 -4.82 -4.37
N ILE A 25 -0.73 -4.33 -3.15
CA ILE A 25 -0.97 -5.08 -1.91
C ILE A 25 -2.46 -5.33 -1.67
N GLU A 26 -3.32 -4.33 -1.94
CA GLU A 26 -4.77 -4.48 -1.88
C GLU A 26 -5.23 -5.58 -2.83
N SER A 27 -4.82 -5.52 -4.11
CA SER A 27 -5.21 -6.51 -5.12
C SER A 27 -4.74 -7.92 -4.77
N ALA A 28 -3.54 -8.06 -4.20
CA ALA A 28 -2.94 -9.35 -3.87
C ALA A 28 -3.49 -9.98 -2.57
N THR A 29 -3.82 -9.16 -1.57
CA THR A 29 -4.14 -9.65 -0.21
C THR A 29 -5.58 -9.44 0.20
N LYS A 30 -6.21 -8.34 -0.25
CA LYS A 30 -7.52 -7.84 0.22
C LYS A 30 -7.65 -7.76 1.73
N ASP A 31 -6.52 -7.54 2.42
CA ASP A 31 -6.42 -7.56 3.88
C ASP A 31 -6.33 -6.11 4.40
N PRO A 32 -7.37 -5.59 5.10
CA PRO A 32 -7.39 -4.22 5.58
C PRO A 32 -6.21 -3.87 6.50
N PHE A 33 -5.71 -4.83 7.28
CA PHE A 33 -4.55 -4.61 8.14
C PHE A 33 -3.29 -4.38 7.31
N LYS A 34 -3.06 -5.21 6.30
CA LYS A 34 -1.89 -5.06 5.41
C LYS A 34 -1.95 -3.79 4.57
N ILE A 35 -3.15 -3.40 4.13
CA ILE A 35 -3.38 -2.15 3.41
C ILE A 35 -3.02 -0.96 4.32
N LEU A 36 -3.49 -0.95 5.57
CA LEU A 36 -3.20 0.12 6.53
C LEU A 36 -1.69 0.27 6.77
N ILE A 37 -1.01 -0.83 7.09
CA ILE A 37 0.44 -0.81 7.36
C ILE A 37 1.23 -0.35 6.12
N THR A 38 0.88 -0.86 4.92
CA THR A 38 1.52 -0.45 3.67
C THR A 38 1.30 1.04 3.40
N THR A 39 0.11 1.57 3.67
CA THR A 39 -0.22 2.98 3.49
C THR A 39 0.61 3.88 4.40
N ILE A 40 0.74 3.52 5.68
CA ILE A 40 1.55 4.27 6.66
C ILE A 40 3.02 4.32 6.22
N LEU A 41 3.58 3.21 5.76
CA LEU A 41 4.99 3.13 5.33
C LEU A 41 5.23 3.86 4.00
N SER A 42 4.30 3.75 3.05
CA SER A 42 4.35 4.43 1.74
C SER A 42 4.31 5.96 1.90
N ALA A 43 3.55 6.49 2.86
CA ALA A 43 3.47 7.93 3.11
C ALA A 43 4.81 8.61 3.45
N ARG A 44 5.83 7.83 3.86
CA ARG A 44 7.15 8.34 4.26
C ARG A 44 8.30 7.83 3.40
N THR A 45 8.04 6.94 2.42
CA THR A 45 9.08 6.28 1.63
C THR A 45 8.68 6.12 0.17
N LYS A 46 9.60 5.69 -0.70
CA LYS A 46 9.28 5.39 -2.10
C LYS A 46 8.56 4.05 -2.21
N ASP A 47 7.74 3.88 -3.24
CA ASP A 47 7.02 2.63 -3.50
C ASP A 47 7.95 1.41 -3.57
N THR A 48 9.09 1.54 -4.26
CA THR A 48 10.08 0.46 -4.39
C THR A 48 10.73 0.06 -3.06
N THR A 49 10.83 0.98 -2.12
CA THR A 49 11.32 0.69 -0.76
C THR A 49 10.20 0.06 0.07
N THR A 50 9.00 0.62 -0.01
CA THR A 50 7.82 0.10 0.70
C THR A 50 7.57 -1.35 0.32
N GLU A 51 7.53 -1.67 -0.97
CA GLU A 51 7.25 -3.00 -1.50
C GLU A 51 8.17 -4.06 -0.89
N LYS A 52 9.48 -3.81 -0.91
CA LYS A 52 10.48 -4.72 -0.34
C LYS A 52 10.26 -4.94 1.16
N VAL A 53 10.00 -3.86 1.90
CA VAL A 53 9.83 -3.91 3.35
C VAL A 53 8.55 -4.63 3.73
N VAL A 54 7.42 -4.32 3.09
CA VAL A 54 6.12 -4.92 3.44
C VAL A 54 6.07 -6.41 3.09
N ILE A 55 6.74 -6.84 2.01
CA ILE A 55 6.86 -8.26 1.66
C ILE A 55 7.58 -9.02 2.78
N GLU A 56 8.71 -8.52 3.27
CA GLU A 56 9.46 -9.18 4.36
C GLU A 56 8.72 -9.07 5.70
N LEU A 57 8.11 -7.91 5.99
CA LEU A 57 7.34 -7.68 7.20
C LEU A 57 6.18 -8.68 7.30
N PHE A 58 5.39 -8.82 6.22
CA PHE A 58 4.22 -9.69 6.22
C PHE A 58 4.56 -11.18 6.14
N LYS A 59 5.83 -11.57 5.96
CA LYS A 59 6.25 -12.95 6.23
C LYS A 59 6.19 -13.26 7.73
N LYS A 60 6.50 -12.27 8.58
CA LYS A 60 6.60 -12.40 10.04
C LYS A 60 5.33 -11.94 10.77
N ILE A 61 4.70 -10.86 10.31
CA ILE A 61 3.51 -10.25 10.90
C ILE A 61 2.31 -10.53 10.00
N LYS A 62 1.38 -11.37 10.46
CA LYS A 62 0.17 -11.73 9.71
C LYS A 62 -1.06 -10.95 10.19
N LYS A 63 -1.07 -10.57 11.46
CA LYS A 63 -2.16 -9.83 12.11
C LYS A 63 -1.60 -8.83 13.13
N PRO A 64 -2.39 -7.84 13.59
CA PRO A 64 -1.93 -6.85 14.57
C PRO A 64 -1.25 -7.45 15.80
N ASP A 65 -1.82 -8.53 16.37
CA ASP A 65 -1.29 -9.17 17.58
C ASP A 65 0.13 -9.75 17.42
N ASP A 66 0.58 -10.03 16.19
CA ASP A 66 1.93 -10.59 15.99
C ASP A 66 3.01 -9.57 16.39
N PHE A 67 2.71 -8.27 16.38
CA PHE A 67 3.61 -7.25 16.87
C PHE A 67 3.93 -7.41 18.36
N ASN A 68 3.04 -8.00 19.17
CA ASN A 68 3.28 -8.22 20.61
C ASN A 68 4.46 -9.18 20.88
N LYS A 69 4.91 -9.92 19.87
CA LYS A 69 6.05 -10.84 19.97
C LYS A 69 7.40 -10.14 19.77
N TYR A 70 7.38 -8.86 19.40
CA TYR A 70 8.57 -8.09 19.09
C TYR A 70 8.70 -6.94 20.09
N SER A 71 9.90 -6.79 20.68
CA SER A 71 10.22 -5.61 21.48
C SER A 71 10.43 -4.41 20.57
N THR A 72 10.11 -3.22 21.06
CA THR A 72 10.42 -1.97 20.35
C THR A 72 11.89 -1.57 20.46
N GLU A 73 12.65 -2.17 21.38
CA GLU A 73 14.10 -2.07 21.58
C GLU A 73 14.60 -3.25 22.44
#